data_AF-A0A0Q6FN46-F1
#
_entry.id   AF-A0A0Q6FN46-F1
#
_cell.length_a   1.000
_cell.length_b   1.000
_cell.length_c   1.000
_cell.angle_alpha   90.00
_cell.angle_beta   90.00
_cell.angle_gamma   90.00
#
_symmetry.space_group_name_H-M   'P 1'
#
loop_
_entity.id
_entity.type
_entity.pdbx_description
1 polymer ?
#
loop_
_entity_poly.entity_id
_entity_poly.type
_entity_poly.pdbx_seq_one_letter_code
_entity_poly.pdbx_strand_id
1 'polypeptide(L)'
;MLVNLKDANSVSPPLDDGKDIPHLSGLGANMRQVFAAHFMRECPHVLEIGGHIRPITPYLTHHPLSVTSVDPKTEAYEASELNGQPCIVRHIAAKFQQIDYDYAPGSYGLVLLGYSLKPFGRRDPLGDLLFSLIDNACTVIIEYAPELERAASQVPHIISRPSVSVRGRFDLHLHDPEIAGTPYAARRFYVLDTRSTAG
;
A
#
# COMPACT_ATOMS: atom_id res chain seq x y z
N MET A 1 22.99 9.19 -0.24
CA MET A 1 22.50 7.86 0.15
C MET A 1 22.30 7.06 -1.13
N LEU A 2 23.21 6.13 -1.43
CA LEU A 2 23.12 5.25 -2.60
C LEU A 2 22.18 4.11 -2.23
N VAL A 3 21.03 4.03 -2.92
CA VAL A 3 20.15 2.87 -2.82
C VAL A 3 20.92 1.69 -3.40
N ASN A 4 21.31 0.73 -2.56
CA ASN A 4 21.95 -0.49 -3.01
C ASN A 4 20.88 -1.39 -3.64
N LEU A 5 20.72 -1.30 -4.97
CA LEU A 5 19.74 -2.06 -5.74
C LEU A 5 19.87 -3.59 -5.58
N LYS A 6 20.98 -4.10 -5.02
CA LYS A 6 21.14 -5.51 -4.68
C LYS A 6 20.27 -5.94 -3.50
N ASP A 7 19.95 -5.03 -2.58
CA ASP A 7 19.11 -5.35 -1.42
C ASP A 7 17.61 -5.35 -1.78
N ALA A 8 17.21 -4.61 -2.82
CA ALA A 8 15.86 -4.72 -3.38
C ALA A 8 15.61 -6.07 -4.07
N ASN A 9 16.66 -6.72 -4.58
CA ASN A 9 16.60 -8.05 -5.19
C ASN A 9 16.83 -9.20 -4.20
N SER A 10 17.26 -8.93 -2.96
CA SER A 10 17.54 -9.98 -1.96
C SER A 10 16.33 -10.34 -1.10
N VAL A 11 15.29 -9.51 -1.11
CA VAL A 11 14.04 -9.74 -0.35
C VAL A 11 12.98 -10.46 -1.19
N SER A 12 13.21 -10.67 -2.48
CA SER A 12 12.34 -11.50 -3.32
C SER A 12 13.16 -12.18 -4.40
N PRO A 13 13.20 -13.53 -4.47
CA PRO A 13 13.80 -14.20 -5.61
C PRO A 13 13.11 -13.74 -6.91
N PRO A 14 13.81 -13.79 -8.06
CA PRO A 14 13.13 -13.67 -9.36
C PRO A 14 12.00 -14.69 -9.38
N LEU A 15 10.76 -14.23 -9.56
CA LEU A 15 9.60 -15.11 -9.58
C LEU A 15 9.63 -15.98 -10.84
N ASP A 16 9.20 -17.23 -10.71
CA ASP A 16 8.92 -18.12 -11.85
C ASP A 16 7.99 -17.42 -12.86
N ASP A 17 8.33 -17.58 -14.14
CA ASP A 17 7.52 -17.11 -15.27
C ASP A 17 6.06 -17.56 -15.11
N GLY A 18 5.13 -16.59 -14.98
CA GLY A 18 3.68 -16.84 -15.01
C GLY A 18 2.88 -16.56 -13.72
N LYS A 19 3.52 -16.13 -12.61
CA LYS A 19 2.79 -15.67 -11.41
C LYS A 19 2.56 -14.16 -11.32
N ASP A 20 3.23 -13.38 -12.18
CA ASP A 20 3.15 -11.93 -12.16
C ASP A 20 2.01 -11.42 -13.04
N ILE A 21 1.41 -10.30 -12.65
CA ILE A 21 0.44 -9.62 -13.51
C ILE A 21 1.25 -8.64 -14.39
N PRO A 22 1.10 -8.65 -15.73
CA PRO A 22 1.94 -7.85 -16.62
C PRO A 22 2.07 -6.37 -16.24
N HIS A 23 1.01 -5.76 -15.70
CA HIS A 23 1.06 -4.35 -15.26
C HIS A 23 1.79 -4.06 -13.94
N LEU A 24 2.32 -5.09 -13.29
CA LEU A 24 3.08 -5.01 -12.06
C LEU A 24 4.54 -5.45 -12.26
N SER A 25 4.90 -5.94 -13.46
CA SER A 25 6.15 -6.64 -13.72
C SER A 25 7.35 -5.70 -13.91
N GLY A 26 7.17 -4.59 -14.64
CA GLY A 26 8.25 -3.68 -15.04
C GLY A 26 8.86 -2.80 -13.94
N LEU A 27 10.07 -2.29 -14.18
CA LEU A 27 10.79 -1.39 -13.25
C LEU A 27 9.98 -0.14 -12.88
N GLY A 28 9.21 0.40 -13.82
CA GLY A 28 8.34 1.55 -13.58
C GLY A 28 7.27 1.24 -12.53
N ALA A 29 6.84 -0.02 -12.43
CA ALA A 29 5.86 -0.44 -11.45
C ALA A 29 6.37 -0.26 -10.01
N ASN A 30 7.69 -0.39 -9.77
CA ASN A 30 8.33 -0.25 -8.45
C ASN A 30 8.33 1.19 -7.93
N MET A 31 8.20 2.20 -8.81
CA MET A 31 8.08 3.61 -8.39
C MET A 31 6.93 3.79 -7.40
N ARG A 32 5.86 3.00 -7.55
CA ARG A 32 4.70 3.08 -6.68
C ARG A 32 5.04 2.72 -5.24
N GLN A 33 5.79 1.64 -5.05
CA GLN A 33 6.27 1.20 -3.75
C GLN A 33 7.26 2.20 -3.15
N VAL A 34 8.19 2.72 -3.96
CA VAL A 34 9.17 3.73 -3.52
C VAL A 34 8.47 4.99 -2.99
N PHE A 35 7.49 5.52 -3.73
CA PHE A 35 6.77 6.70 -3.29
C PHE A 35 5.93 6.43 -2.04
N ALA A 36 5.21 5.31 -1.98
CA ALA A 36 4.47 4.96 -0.78
C ALA A 36 5.38 4.84 0.44
N ALA A 37 6.49 4.10 0.32
CA ALA A 37 7.46 3.93 1.40
C ALA A 37 8.08 5.26 1.86
N HIS A 38 8.38 6.17 0.93
CA HIS A 38 8.90 7.50 1.26
C HIS A 38 7.96 8.29 2.18
N PHE A 39 6.65 8.23 1.95
CA PHE A 39 5.68 8.94 2.78
C PHE A 39 5.36 8.23 4.10
N MET A 40 5.76 6.96 4.25
CA MET A 40 5.64 6.20 5.50
C MET A 40 6.80 6.44 6.48
N ARG A 41 7.82 7.22 6.10
CA ARG A 41 9.09 7.36 6.85
C ARG A 41 8.98 7.83 8.31
N GLU A 42 7.88 8.49 8.68
CA GLU A 42 7.61 8.97 10.04
C GLU A 42 6.62 8.07 10.80
N CYS A 43 6.11 7.00 10.17
CA CYS A 43 5.11 6.13 10.75
C CYS A 43 5.79 5.01 11.58
N PRO A 44 5.51 4.90 12.90
CA PRO A 44 6.05 3.83 13.73
C PRO A 44 5.56 2.44 13.31
N HIS A 45 4.30 2.36 12.87
CA HIS A 45 3.72 1.14 12.34
C HIS A 45 3.29 1.37 10.89
N VAL A 46 3.51 0.38 10.03
CA VAL A 46 3.10 0.43 8.62
C VAL A 46 2.13 -0.69 8.35
N LEU A 47 0.91 -0.34 7.93
CA LEU A 47 -0.09 -1.27 7.44
C LEU A 47 -0.25 -1.09 5.93
N GLU A 48 -0.02 -2.15 5.17
CA GLU A 48 -0.30 -2.21 3.75
C GLU A 48 -1.46 -3.17 3.48
N ILE A 49 -2.43 -2.74 2.67
CA ILE A 49 -3.51 -3.57 2.16
C ILE A 49 -3.45 -3.53 0.64
N GLY A 50 -3.36 -4.70 0.01
CA GLY A 50 -3.36 -4.81 -1.46
C GLY A 50 -1.99 -4.77 -2.13
N GLY A 51 -0.92 -5.18 -1.43
CA GLY A 51 0.45 -5.22 -1.98
C GLY A 51 0.68 -6.29 -3.07
N HIS A 52 -0.30 -7.14 -3.38
CA HIS A 52 -0.14 -8.31 -4.25
C HIS A 52 1.08 -9.16 -3.83
N ILE A 53 2.04 -9.36 -4.74
CA ILE A 53 3.30 -10.08 -4.51
C ILE A 53 4.48 -9.12 -4.32
N ARG A 54 4.23 -7.79 -4.30
CA ARG A 54 5.26 -6.75 -4.26
C ARG A 54 4.94 -5.74 -3.17
N PRO A 55 5.01 -6.14 -1.88
CA PRO A 55 4.74 -5.25 -0.77
C PRO A 55 5.75 -4.11 -0.70
N ILE A 56 5.41 -3.03 0.00
CA ILE A 56 6.34 -1.90 0.19
C ILE A 56 7.50 -2.20 1.15
N THR A 57 7.44 -3.32 1.88
CA THR A 57 8.43 -3.68 2.93
C THR A 57 9.89 -3.50 2.49
N PRO A 58 10.33 -3.98 1.30
CA PRO A 58 11.74 -3.84 0.86
C PRO A 58 12.16 -2.40 0.55
N TYR A 59 11.20 -1.47 0.42
CA TYR A 59 11.43 -0.08 0.04
C TYR A 59 11.43 0.87 1.25
N LEU A 60 11.07 0.37 2.43
CA LEU A 60 11.12 1.14 3.66
C LEU A 60 12.59 1.38 4.05
N THR A 61 12.98 2.64 4.15
CA THR A 61 14.34 3.03 4.52
C THR A 61 14.46 3.50 5.97
N HIS A 62 13.34 3.73 6.66
CA HIS A 62 13.31 4.06 8.08
C HIS A 62 13.22 2.80 8.94
N HIS A 63 13.09 2.97 10.26
CA HIS A 63 13.07 1.88 11.23
C HIS A 63 11.70 1.83 11.93
N PRO A 64 10.65 1.32 11.27
CA PRO A 64 9.36 1.12 11.91
C PRO A 64 9.45 0.05 13.00
N LEU A 65 8.58 0.14 13.99
CA LEU A 65 8.37 -0.88 15.02
C LEU A 65 7.68 -2.12 14.45
N SER A 66 6.78 -1.93 13.48
CA SER A 66 6.17 -3.05 12.76
C SER A 66 5.76 -2.71 11.33
N VAL A 67 5.74 -3.75 10.50
CA VAL A 67 5.25 -3.72 9.12
C VAL A 67 4.31 -4.91 8.92
N THR A 68 3.05 -4.63 8.63
CA THR A 68 2.05 -5.65 8.30
C THR A 68 1.58 -5.43 6.87
N SER A 69 1.78 -6.41 5.99
CA SER A 69 1.20 -6.42 4.63
C SER A 69 0.12 -7.49 4.55
N VAL A 70 -1.06 -7.13 4.06
CA VAL A 70 -2.21 -8.03 3.93
C VAL A 70 -2.69 -8.06 2.49
N ASP A 71 -2.58 -9.24 1.86
CA ASP A 71 -3.11 -9.49 0.52
C ASP A 71 -3.37 -11.00 0.36
N PRO A 72 -4.49 -11.44 -0.27
CA PRO A 72 -4.73 -12.86 -0.50
C PRO A 72 -3.65 -13.59 -1.33
N LYS A 73 -2.82 -12.83 -2.05
CA LYS A 73 -1.79 -13.34 -2.95
C LYS A 73 -0.36 -13.07 -2.47
N THR A 74 -0.17 -12.35 -1.37
CA THR A 74 1.17 -12.21 -0.81
C THR A 74 1.66 -13.55 -0.29
N GLU A 75 2.95 -13.82 -0.41
CA GLU A 75 3.57 -14.92 0.30
C GLU A 75 3.55 -14.62 1.80
N ALA A 76 3.25 -15.63 2.63
CA ALA A 76 3.30 -15.48 4.07
C ALA A 76 4.75 -15.37 4.52
N TYR A 77 5.06 -14.36 5.33
CA TYR A 77 6.42 -14.06 5.77
C TYR A 77 6.40 -13.44 7.16
N GLU A 78 7.35 -13.83 8.00
CA GLU A 78 7.54 -13.22 9.32
C GLU A 78 9.02 -13.00 9.60
N ALA A 79 9.35 -11.85 10.20
CA ALA A 79 10.69 -11.54 10.69
C ALA A 79 10.62 -10.61 11.92
N SER A 80 11.67 -10.66 12.74
CA SER A 80 11.84 -9.78 13.90
C SER A 80 12.74 -8.57 13.64
N GLU A 81 13.23 -8.44 12.40
CA GLU A 81 14.05 -7.32 11.96
C GLU A 81 13.70 -6.86 10.54
N LEU A 82 13.99 -5.59 10.27
CA LEU A 82 13.96 -4.98 8.94
C LEU A 82 15.21 -4.13 8.78
N ASN A 83 15.99 -4.36 7.72
CA ASN A 83 17.27 -3.67 7.46
C ASN A 83 18.24 -3.72 8.66
N GLY A 84 18.29 -4.86 9.36
CA GLY A 84 19.16 -5.07 10.54
C GLY A 84 18.75 -4.28 11.79
N GLN A 85 17.53 -3.73 11.82
CA GLN A 85 16.96 -3.07 13.00
C GLN A 85 15.73 -3.83 13.51
N PRO A 86 15.47 -3.82 14.84
CA PRO A 86 14.28 -4.47 15.41
C PRO A 86 12.99 -3.96 14.75
N CYS A 87 12.20 -4.89 14.19
CA CYS A 87 10.93 -4.60 13.54
C CYS A 87 10.11 -5.87 13.43
N ILE A 88 8.85 -5.86 13.87
CA ILE A 88 7.94 -6.99 13.67
C ILE A 88 7.38 -6.92 12.24
N VAL A 89 7.91 -7.76 11.35
CA VAL A 89 7.44 -7.84 9.95
C VAL A 89 6.50 -9.04 9.81
N ARG A 90 5.33 -8.82 9.21
CA ARG A 90 4.34 -9.86 8.91
C ARG A 90 3.73 -9.61 7.54
N HIS A 91 3.81 -10.59 6.64
CA HIS A 91 3.02 -10.65 5.42
C HIS A 91 1.96 -11.73 5.61
N ILE A 92 0.70 -11.36 5.47
CA ILE A 92 -0.44 -12.21 5.79
C ILE A 92 -1.23 -12.48 4.52
N ALA A 93 -1.24 -13.74 4.09
CA ALA A 93 -1.99 -14.23 2.94
C ALA A 93 -3.50 -14.33 3.24
N ALA A 94 -4.17 -13.18 3.32
CA ALA A 94 -5.59 -13.09 3.69
C ALA A 94 -6.28 -11.88 3.04
N LYS A 95 -7.62 -11.89 3.04
CA LYS A 95 -8.38 -10.67 2.79
C LYS A 95 -8.35 -9.80 4.05
N PHE A 96 -8.18 -8.49 3.89
CA PHE A 96 -8.08 -7.56 5.01
C PHE A 96 -9.30 -7.62 5.95
N GLN A 97 -10.49 -7.93 5.43
CA GLN A 97 -11.71 -8.08 6.25
C GLN A 97 -11.72 -9.31 7.18
N GLN A 98 -10.71 -10.17 7.10
CA GLN A 98 -10.56 -11.38 7.91
C GLN A 98 -9.53 -11.22 9.03
N ILE A 99 -8.91 -10.05 9.14
CA ILE A 99 -7.83 -9.77 10.08
C ILE A 99 -8.31 -8.75 11.11
N ASP A 100 -7.95 -8.99 12.36
CA ASP A 100 -8.12 -8.02 13.44
C ASP A 100 -6.91 -7.07 13.47
N TYR A 101 -7.20 -5.78 13.54
CA TYR A 101 -6.20 -4.72 13.56
C TYR A 101 -6.20 -4.07 14.94
N ASP A 102 -5.07 -4.18 15.64
CA ASP A 102 -4.87 -3.61 16.97
C ASP A 102 -3.81 -2.51 16.88
N TYR A 103 -4.23 -1.35 16.38
CA TYR A 103 -3.41 -0.14 16.32
C TYR A 103 -4.09 0.98 17.10
N ALA A 104 -3.31 1.71 17.91
CA ALA A 104 -3.80 2.93 18.52
C ALA A 104 -4.07 4.00 17.44
N PRO A 105 -5.12 4.83 17.56
CA PRO A 105 -5.37 5.94 16.64
C PRO A 105 -4.15 6.86 16.49
N GLY A 106 -3.78 7.16 15.24
CA GLY A 106 -2.62 7.96 14.88
C GLY A 106 -1.26 7.25 15.02
N SER A 107 -1.21 5.97 15.37
CA SER A 107 0.06 5.25 15.57
C SER A 107 0.65 4.60 14.31
N TYR A 108 -0.12 4.53 13.22
CA TYR A 108 0.26 3.80 12.02
C TYR A 108 -0.02 4.57 10.73
N GLY A 109 0.79 4.30 9.72
CA GLY A 109 0.50 4.68 8.34
C GLY A 109 -0.25 3.56 7.61
N LEU A 110 -1.15 3.93 6.72
CA LEU A 110 -1.92 3.00 5.88
C LEU A 110 -1.54 3.18 4.41
N VAL A 111 -1.27 2.07 3.72
CA VAL A 111 -0.92 2.05 2.30
C VAL A 111 -1.90 1.18 1.52
N LEU A 112 -2.52 1.78 0.50
CA LEU A 112 -3.43 1.14 -0.45
C LEU A 112 -2.84 1.30 -1.86
N LEU A 113 -2.02 0.34 -2.30
CA LEU A 113 -1.48 0.32 -3.67
C LEU A 113 -2.37 -0.49 -4.61
N GLY A 114 -2.51 -0.03 -5.86
CA GLY A 114 -3.38 -0.67 -6.85
C GLY A 114 -4.84 -0.76 -6.40
N TYR A 115 -5.30 0.22 -5.62
CA TYR A 115 -6.60 0.20 -4.96
C TYR A 115 -7.73 -0.06 -5.98
N SER A 116 -8.47 -1.15 -5.77
CA SER A 116 -9.61 -1.56 -6.60
C SER A 116 -10.49 -2.58 -5.86
N LEU A 117 -10.98 -2.21 -4.68
CA LEU A 117 -11.66 -3.14 -3.77
C LEU A 117 -13.04 -3.57 -4.29
N LYS A 118 -13.20 -4.89 -4.49
CA LYS A 118 -14.50 -5.51 -4.73
C LYS A 118 -15.29 -5.67 -3.42
N PRO A 119 -16.63 -5.68 -3.48
CA PRO A 119 -17.45 -6.10 -2.34
C PRO A 119 -17.01 -7.47 -1.81
N PHE A 120 -17.07 -7.66 -0.49
CA PHE A 120 -16.78 -8.94 0.15
C PHE A 120 -18.09 -9.62 0.57
N GLY A 121 -18.57 -10.54 -0.28
CA GLY A 121 -19.90 -11.13 -0.10
C GLY A 121 -20.99 -10.07 -0.23
N ARG A 122 -21.78 -9.86 0.83
CA ARG A 122 -22.81 -8.80 0.90
C ARG A 122 -22.31 -7.48 1.51
N ARG A 123 -21.05 -7.41 1.95
CA ARG A 123 -20.49 -6.22 2.60
C ARG A 123 -20.04 -5.20 1.56
N ASP A 124 -20.32 -3.93 1.84
CA ASP A 124 -19.85 -2.78 1.07
C ASP A 124 -18.30 -2.80 0.97
N PRO A 125 -17.71 -2.52 -0.20
CA PRO A 125 -16.26 -2.57 -0.41
C PRO A 125 -15.47 -1.56 0.43
N LEU A 126 -16.06 -0.41 0.78
CA LEU A 126 -15.46 0.52 1.73
C LEU A 126 -15.77 0.02 3.14
N GLY A 127 -17.05 0.02 3.51
CA GLY A 127 -17.51 -0.45 4.82
C GLY A 127 -16.87 0.26 6.02
N ASP A 128 -17.37 -0.03 7.22
CA ASP A 128 -16.91 0.63 8.44
C ASP A 128 -15.46 0.30 8.78
N LEU A 129 -15.00 -0.91 8.41
CA LEU A 129 -13.64 -1.35 8.71
C LEU A 129 -12.59 -0.53 7.96
N LEU A 130 -12.71 -0.37 6.63
CA LEU A 130 -11.72 0.40 5.87
C LEU A 130 -11.76 1.87 6.27
N PHE A 131 -12.95 2.43 6.48
CA PHE A 131 -13.08 3.82 6.93
C PHE A 131 -12.50 4.04 8.33
N SER A 132 -12.70 3.10 9.25
CA SER A 132 -12.05 3.13 10.56
C SER A 132 -10.52 3.08 10.43
N LEU A 133 -9.99 2.22 9.55
CA LEU A 133 -8.55 2.16 9.30
C LEU A 133 -8.01 3.47 8.71
N ILE A 134 -8.74 4.08 7.78
CA ILE A 134 -8.36 5.37 7.19
C ILE A 134 -8.39 6.46 8.26
N ASP A 135 -9.48 6.59 9.00
CA ASP A 135 -9.67 7.68 9.98
C ASP A 135 -8.64 7.64 11.12
N ASN A 136 -8.24 6.43 11.52
CA ASN A 136 -7.33 6.21 12.64
C ASN A 136 -5.86 6.07 12.23
N ALA A 137 -5.51 6.09 10.94
CA ALA A 137 -4.12 6.20 10.52
C ALA A 137 -3.57 7.61 10.87
N CYS A 138 -2.26 7.84 10.77
CA CYS A 138 -1.65 9.18 10.78
C CYS A 138 -1.28 9.69 9.39
N THR A 139 -1.08 8.78 8.44
CA THR A 139 -0.84 9.08 7.03
C THR A 139 -1.45 7.96 6.20
N VAL A 140 -2.17 8.31 5.15
CA VAL A 140 -2.75 7.34 4.21
C VAL A 140 -2.21 7.58 2.81
N ILE A 141 -1.72 6.53 2.17
CA ILE A 141 -1.35 6.52 0.76
C ILE A 141 -2.38 5.73 -0.01
N ILE A 142 -2.94 6.36 -1.04
CA ILE A 142 -3.84 5.71 -1.98
C ILE A 142 -3.26 5.86 -3.37
N GLU A 143 -3.10 4.73 -4.04
CA GLU A 143 -2.69 4.67 -5.42
C GLU A 143 -3.67 3.82 -6.20
N TYR A 144 -4.15 4.35 -7.33
CA TYR A 144 -5.02 3.60 -8.23
C TYR A 144 -4.85 4.02 -9.69
N ALA A 145 -5.29 3.16 -10.60
CA ALA A 145 -5.46 3.50 -12.01
C ALA A 145 -6.78 4.31 -12.18
N PRO A 146 -6.73 5.58 -12.62
CA PRO A 146 -7.89 6.47 -12.63
C PRO A 146 -8.97 6.07 -13.64
N GLU A 147 -8.59 5.31 -14.66
CA GLU A 147 -9.51 4.78 -15.68
C GLU A 147 -10.26 3.52 -15.22
N LEU A 148 -9.94 2.96 -14.04
CA LEU A 148 -10.69 1.85 -13.47
C LEU A 148 -11.88 2.37 -12.67
N GLU A 149 -13.08 2.21 -13.22
CA GLU A 149 -14.36 2.69 -12.66
C GLU A 149 -14.54 2.40 -11.17
N ARG A 150 -14.18 1.19 -10.73
CA ARG A 150 -14.31 0.79 -9.32
C ARG A 150 -13.52 1.69 -8.38
N ALA A 151 -12.26 1.94 -8.71
CA ALA A 151 -11.41 2.79 -7.89
C ALA A 151 -11.81 4.26 -8.05
N ALA A 152 -12.09 4.69 -9.29
CA ALA A 152 -12.49 6.04 -9.62
C ALA A 152 -13.79 6.48 -8.92
N SER A 153 -14.72 5.56 -8.70
CA SER A 153 -15.97 5.82 -7.96
C SER A 153 -15.76 5.80 -6.44
N GLN A 154 -14.86 4.96 -5.91
CA GLN A 154 -14.67 4.79 -4.47
C GLN A 154 -13.74 5.83 -3.83
N VAL A 155 -12.61 6.16 -4.49
CA VAL A 155 -11.61 7.08 -3.93
C VAL A 155 -12.16 8.47 -3.58
N PRO A 156 -13.08 9.08 -4.37
CA PRO A 156 -13.74 10.33 -3.99
C PRO A 156 -14.37 10.30 -2.59
N HIS A 157 -15.00 9.18 -2.22
CA HIS A 157 -15.63 9.01 -0.90
C HIS A 157 -14.61 8.92 0.24
N ILE A 158 -13.36 8.52 -0.05
CA ILE A 158 -12.27 8.48 0.93
C ILE A 158 -11.67 9.87 1.10
N ILE A 159 -11.34 10.55 0.01
CA ILE A 159 -10.67 11.86 0.08
C ILE A 159 -11.61 12.99 0.55
N SER A 160 -12.93 12.79 0.46
CA SER A 160 -13.93 13.74 0.96
C SER A 160 -14.30 13.52 2.43
N ARG A 161 -13.67 12.58 3.15
CA ARG A 161 -13.99 12.32 4.55
C ARG A 161 -13.60 13.53 5.42
N PRO A 162 -14.41 13.90 6.45
CA PRO A 162 -14.09 15.04 7.31
C PRO A 162 -12.79 14.90 8.11
N SER A 163 -12.41 13.67 8.45
CA SER A 163 -11.17 13.31 9.15
C SER A 163 -9.91 13.46 8.29
N VAL A 164 -10.07 13.52 6.96
CA VAL A 164 -9.00 13.46 5.97
C VAL A 164 -8.70 14.84 5.39
N SER A 165 -7.42 15.11 5.13
CA SER A 165 -6.96 16.25 4.36
C SER A 165 -5.93 15.79 3.32
N VAL A 166 -5.99 16.33 2.11
CA VAL A 166 -5.04 15.99 1.06
C VAL A 166 -3.76 16.79 1.27
N ARG A 167 -2.68 16.12 1.69
CA ARG A 167 -1.34 16.70 1.74
C ARG A 167 -0.77 16.88 0.34
N GLY A 168 -1.01 15.92 -0.56
CA GLY A 168 -0.51 15.97 -1.92
C GLY A 168 -1.24 15.03 -2.86
N ARG A 169 -1.22 15.38 -4.15
CA ARG A 169 -1.72 14.55 -5.25
C ARG A 169 -0.76 14.64 -6.41
N PHE A 170 -0.42 13.50 -7.00
CA PHE A 170 0.39 13.46 -8.22
C PHE A 170 0.00 12.28 -9.09
N ASP A 171 0.23 12.42 -10.39
CA ASP A 171 -0.05 11.41 -11.38
C ASP A 171 1.28 10.86 -11.92
N LEU A 172 1.35 9.55 -12.11
CA LEU A 172 2.47 8.85 -12.75
C LEU A 172 1.97 8.21 -14.04
N HIS A 173 2.83 8.21 -15.05
CA HIS A 173 2.62 7.43 -16.26
C HIS A 173 3.73 6.40 -16.41
N LEU A 174 3.35 5.12 -16.41
CA LEU A 174 4.27 4.00 -16.52
C LEU A 174 4.50 3.70 -18.00
N HIS A 175 5.70 4.02 -18.49
CA HIS A 175 6.14 3.72 -19.86
C HIS A 175 6.65 2.27 -19.96
N ASP A 176 5.76 1.33 -19.70
CA ASP A 176 6.03 -0.10 -19.82
C ASP A 176 5.33 -0.64 -21.08
N PRO A 177 6.06 -1.24 -22.04
CA PRO A 177 5.49 -1.79 -23.27
C PRO A 177 4.34 -2.78 -23.04
N GLU A 178 4.34 -3.54 -21.94
CA GLU A 178 3.31 -4.56 -21.67
C GLU A 178 1.93 -3.96 -21.35
N ILE A 179 1.91 -2.68 -20.92
CA ILE A 179 0.69 -1.97 -20.54
C ILE A 179 0.47 -0.68 -21.33
N ALA A 180 1.28 -0.44 -22.35
CA ALA A 180 1.16 0.71 -23.21
C ALA A 180 -0.25 0.80 -23.79
N GLY A 181 -0.90 1.96 -23.63
CA GLY A 181 -2.27 2.18 -24.10
C GLY A 181 -3.36 1.50 -23.27
N THR A 182 -3.03 0.91 -22.11
CA THR A 182 -4.03 0.36 -21.18
C THR A 182 -4.31 1.32 -20.02
N PRO A 183 -5.48 1.19 -19.35
CA PRO A 183 -5.82 1.93 -18.13
C PRO A 183 -4.77 1.84 -17.00
N TYR A 184 -3.95 0.80 -16.98
CA TYR A 184 -2.97 0.54 -15.92
C TYR A 184 -1.69 1.38 -16.05
N ALA A 185 -1.44 2.00 -17.21
CA ALA A 185 -0.29 2.85 -17.43
C ALA A 185 -0.39 4.17 -16.65
N ALA A 186 -1.59 4.72 -16.49
CA ALA A 186 -1.83 5.89 -15.66
C ALA A 186 -2.06 5.48 -14.21
N ARG A 187 -1.35 6.11 -13.27
CA ARG A 187 -1.53 5.92 -11.83
C ARG A 187 -1.74 7.26 -11.16
N ARG A 188 -2.68 7.34 -10.22
CA ARG A 188 -2.91 8.53 -9.39
C ARG A 188 -2.60 8.22 -7.94
N PHE A 189 -1.79 9.08 -7.33
CA PHE A 189 -1.46 9.04 -5.92
C PHE A 189 -2.19 10.13 -5.16
N TYR A 190 -2.68 9.76 -3.97
CA TYR A 190 -3.05 10.67 -2.91
C TYR A 190 -2.18 10.39 -1.69
N VAL A 191 -1.62 11.46 -1.14
CA VAL A 191 -0.99 11.49 0.19
C VAL A 191 -1.94 12.24 1.10
N LEU A 192 -2.44 11.54 2.11
CA LEU A 192 -3.50 12.04 2.98
C LEU A 192 -3.00 12.12 4.41
N ASP A 193 -3.37 13.22 5.05
CA ASP A 193 -3.20 13.42 6.48
C ASP A 193 -4.54 13.29 7.16
N THR A 194 -4.53 12.53 8.24
CA THR A 194 -5.72 12.25 9.04
C THR A 194 -5.56 12.96 10.37
N ARG A 195 -6.59 13.71 10.75
CA ARG A 195 -6.66 14.32 12.07
C ARG A 195 -6.95 13.20 13.05
N SER A 196 -5.92 12.54 13.56
CA SER A 196 -6.08 11.75 14.78
C SER A 196 -6.50 12.73 15.86
N THR A 197 -7.78 12.74 16.20
CA THR A 197 -8.22 13.36 17.44
C THR A 197 -7.60 12.53 18.54
N ALA A 198 -6.46 12.98 19.07
CA ALA A 198 -6.08 12.63 20.43
C ALA A 198 -7.25 13.06 21.31
N GLY A 199 -8.09 12.10 21.68
CA GLY A 199 -9.09 12.25 22.74
C GLY A 199 -8.39 12.35 24.08
#